data_AF-A0A1U7NQL1-F1
#
_entry.id   AF-A0A1U7NQL1-F1
#
_cell.length_a   1.000
_cell.length_b   1.000
_cell.length_c   1.000
_cell.angle_alpha   90.00
_cell.angle_beta   90.00
_cell.angle_gamma   90.00
#
_symmetry.space_group_name_H-M   'P 1'
#
loop_
_entity.id
_entity.type
_entity.pdbx_description
1 polymer ?
#
loop_
_entity_poly.entity_id
_entity_poly.type
_entity_poly.pdbx_seq_one_letter_code
_entity_poly.pdbx_strand_id
1 'polypeptide(L)'
;MKKWILNAGICIMLSGCAQTLDLKKQTFTIELGQDVYANPNLYMKEDRLVDQKRLKVVPVTNGIAIKDNRFISVGKDILEVGEYDFKLDYDGDATPFVIKIKDTQPPTLTNTPSSIEVGYLEKIDWDSVFQASDLSGVSYESANDLTSTSGEKDTVVKIKDRYGNTIEQPIKVVVR
;
A
#
# COMPACT_ATOMS: atom_id res chain seq x y z
N MET A 1 50.01 54.54 -29.37
CA MET A 1 50.61 53.65 -28.36
C MET A 1 49.97 53.90 -27.00
N LYS A 2 49.77 52.82 -26.23
CA LYS A 2 49.26 52.76 -24.83
C LYS A 2 47.76 52.99 -24.65
N LYS A 3 47.03 52.21 -23.84
CA LYS A 3 47.09 50.80 -23.39
C LYS A 3 45.76 50.65 -22.62
N TRP A 4 44.88 49.76 -23.05
CA TRP A 4 43.67 49.40 -22.29
C TRP A 4 44.07 48.56 -21.07
N ILE A 5 43.53 48.88 -19.89
CA ILE A 5 43.59 48.00 -18.73
C ILE A 5 42.15 47.58 -18.40
N LEU A 6 41.88 46.32 -18.71
CA LEU A 6 40.66 45.58 -18.44
C LEU A 6 40.77 45.04 -17.01
N ASN A 7 39.90 45.50 -16.10
CA ASN A 7 39.73 44.89 -14.77
C ASN A 7 38.62 43.85 -14.87
N ALA A 8 38.98 42.59 -15.04
CA ALA A 8 38.05 41.46 -14.97
C ALA A 8 37.95 40.98 -13.52
N GLY A 9 36.83 41.30 -12.87
CA GLY A 9 36.46 40.73 -11.57
C GLY A 9 36.19 39.24 -11.72
N ILE A 10 36.98 38.41 -11.05
CA ILE A 10 36.77 36.96 -10.97
C ILE A 10 35.68 36.72 -9.92
N CYS A 11 34.47 36.43 -10.38
CA CYS A 11 33.37 35.99 -9.52
C CYS A 11 33.45 34.46 -9.45
N ILE A 12 34.06 33.92 -8.39
CA ILE A 12 34.07 32.49 -8.12
C ILE A 12 32.68 32.12 -7.60
N MET A 13 31.78 31.78 -8.51
CA MET A 13 30.51 31.14 -8.19
C MET A 13 30.84 29.72 -7.72
N LEU A 14 30.95 29.52 -6.40
CA LEU A 14 30.91 28.21 -5.78
C LEU A 14 29.47 27.67 -5.93
N SER A 15 29.17 27.10 -7.08
CA SER A 15 28.02 26.22 -7.23
C SER A 15 28.33 24.96 -6.43
N GLY A 16 27.91 24.91 -5.17
CA GLY A 16 27.87 23.65 -4.44
C GLY A 16 26.98 22.69 -5.22
N CYS A 17 27.56 21.65 -5.81
CA CYS A 17 26.77 20.52 -6.30
C CYS A 17 26.06 19.94 -5.08
N ALA A 18 24.74 20.14 -4.99
CA ALA A 18 23.90 19.44 -4.02
C ALA A 18 24.22 17.96 -4.10
N GLN A 19 24.52 17.33 -2.96
CA GLN A 19 24.92 15.94 -2.92
C GLN A 19 23.65 15.08 -3.03
N THR A 20 23.18 14.84 -4.26
CA THR A 20 22.00 14.00 -4.51
C THR A 20 22.27 12.59 -4.01
N LEU A 21 21.50 12.09 -3.04
CA LEU A 21 21.64 10.73 -2.52
C LEU A 21 21.08 9.74 -3.53
N ASP A 22 21.78 8.62 -3.73
CA ASP A 22 21.32 7.61 -4.68
C ASP A 22 20.29 6.69 -4.02
N LEU A 23 19.06 6.73 -4.52
CA LEU A 23 17.99 5.85 -4.08
C LEU A 23 18.13 4.46 -4.73
N LYS A 24 17.69 3.41 -4.02
CA LYS A 24 17.52 2.07 -4.61
C LYS A 24 16.48 2.09 -5.72
N LYS A 25 15.38 2.84 -5.51
CA LYS A 25 14.27 3.04 -6.44
C LYS A 25 13.69 4.43 -6.23
N GLN A 26 13.10 5.01 -7.28
CA GLN A 26 12.27 6.22 -7.13
C GLN A 26 10.88 5.92 -6.55
N THR A 27 10.36 4.71 -6.83
CA THR A 27 9.06 4.26 -6.35
C THR A 27 9.21 2.92 -5.65
N PHE A 28 8.72 2.85 -4.42
CA PHE A 28 8.63 1.62 -3.63
C PHE A 28 7.18 1.19 -3.55
N THR A 29 6.86 -0.01 -4.02
CA THR A 29 5.53 -0.61 -3.84
C THR A 29 5.58 -1.57 -2.67
N ILE A 30 4.68 -1.39 -1.72
CA ILE A 30 4.56 -2.19 -0.50
C ILE A 30 3.12 -2.69 -0.39
N GLU A 31 2.96 -3.91 0.11
CA GLU A 31 1.65 -4.53 0.31
C GLU A 31 0.92 -3.92 1.51
N LEU A 32 -0.41 -3.80 1.44
CA LEU A 32 -1.23 -3.34 2.55
C LEU A 32 -1.00 -4.21 3.79
N GLY A 33 -0.87 -3.57 4.94
CA GLY A 33 -0.60 -4.25 6.21
C GLY A 33 0.87 -4.57 6.48
N GLN A 34 1.77 -4.39 5.50
CA GLN A 34 3.21 -4.46 5.77
C GLN A 34 3.73 -3.16 6.40
N ASP A 35 4.68 -3.31 7.32
CA ASP A 35 5.34 -2.18 7.97
C ASP A 35 6.19 -1.38 6.99
N VAL A 36 6.06 -0.06 7.04
CA VAL A 36 6.90 0.87 6.29
C VAL A 36 7.82 1.60 7.25
N TYR A 37 9.07 1.20 7.31
CA TYR A 37 10.00 1.70 8.33
C TYR A 37 10.64 3.04 7.95
N ALA A 38 10.84 3.90 8.95
CA ALA A 38 11.52 5.19 8.79
C ALA A 38 13.04 5.10 8.65
N ASN A 39 13.59 3.89 8.48
CA ASN A 39 15.02 3.64 8.34
C ASN A 39 15.54 4.04 6.94
N PRO A 40 16.41 5.06 6.84
CA PRO A 40 17.01 5.51 5.57
C PRO A 40 17.66 4.42 4.71
N ASN A 41 18.30 3.44 5.35
CA ASN A 41 19.06 2.37 4.67
C ASN A 41 18.17 1.45 3.82
N LEU A 42 16.86 1.47 4.03
CA LEU A 42 15.91 0.73 3.21
C LEU A 42 15.72 1.37 1.82
N TYR A 43 15.92 2.68 1.71
CA TYR A 43 15.60 3.46 0.51
C TYR A 43 16.83 3.89 -0.28
N MET A 44 18.00 3.94 0.36
CA MET A 44 19.26 4.43 -0.23
C MET A 44 20.18 3.28 -0.66
N LYS A 45 20.98 3.48 -1.72
CA LYS A 45 22.06 2.56 -2.09
C LYS A 45 23.18 2.57 -1.02
N GLU A 46 23.83 1.42 -0.84
CA GLU A 46 24.82 1.18 0.22
C GLU A 46 26.21 1.79 -0.07
N ASP A 47 26.43 2.33 -1.27
CA ASP A 47 27.73 2.71 -1.80
C ASP A 47 28.27 4.07 -1.29
N ARG A 48 27.62 4.68 -0.29
CA ARG A 48 28.03 5.97 0.25
C ARG A 48 28.42 5.91 1.73
N LEU A 49 29.60 6.46 2.02
CA LEU A 49 30.05 6.79 3.38
C LEU A 49 29.32 8.05 3.87
N VAL A 50 28.06 7.91 4.25
CA VAL A 50 27.24 8.99 4.83
C VAL A 50 27.01 8.73 6.31
N ASP A 51 27.02 9.80 7.11
CA ASP A 51 26.71 9.71 8.54
C ASP A 51 25.23 9.37 8.72
N GLN A 52 24.95 8.10 9.05
CA GLN A 52 23.59 7.58 9.19
C GLN A 52 22.79 8.29 10.28
N LYS A 53 23.43 8.95 11.25
CA LYS A 53 22.71 9.71 12.30
C LYS A 53 22.06 10.99 11.76
N ARG A 54 22.54 11.48 10.62
CA ARG A 54 22.06 12.72 9.97
C ARG A 54 21.01 12.45 8.91
N LEU A 55 20.95 11.22 8.40
CA LEU A 55 19.94 10.80 7.43
C LEU A 55 18.58 10.65 8.08
N LYS A 56 17.56 11.21 7.42
CA LYS A 56 16.17 11.08 7.83
C LYS A 56 15.29 10.79 6.63
N VAL A 57 14.31 9.91 6.82
CA VAL A 57 13.19 9.77 5.90
C VAL A 57 12.05 10.62 6.44
N VAL A 58 11.54 11.53 5.62
CA VAL A 58 10.52 12.50 6.04
C VAL A 58 9.32 12.39 5.10
N PRO A 59 8.10 12.18 5.61
CA PRO A 59 6.90 12.25 4.79
C PRO A 59 6.66 13.69 4.33
N VAL A 60 6.38 13.84 3.04
CA VAL A 60 5.93 15.11 2.44
C VAL A 60 4.41 15.15 2.39
N THR A 61 3.77 13.99 2.17
CA THR A 61 2.31 13.88 2.22
C THR A 61 1.82 14.09 3.65
N ASN A 62 0.79 14.93 3.80
CA ASN A 62 0.11 15.17 5.07
C ASN A 62 -0.61 13.92 5.59
N GLY A 63 -0.85 13.85 6.89
CA GLY A 63 -1.60 12.74 7.49
C GLY A 63 -0.79 11.47 7.73
N ILE A 64 0.54 11.55 7.64
CA ILE A 64 1.46 10.47 8.01
C ILE A 64 2.10 10.80 9.36
N ALA A 65 2.09 9.84 10.28
CA ALA A 65 2.79 9.91 11.56
C ALA A 65 3.88 8.82 11.63
N ILE A 66 4.82 8.99 12.58
CA ILE A 66 5.83 7.98 12.90
C ILE A 66 5.51 7.38 14.28
N LYS A 67 5.37 6.06 14.34
CA LYS A 67 5.16 5.28 15.57
C LYS A 67 6.06 4.06 15.54
N ASP A 68 6.87 3.87 16.58
CA ASP A 68 7.80 2.74 16.70
C ASP A 68 8.69 2.53 15.45
N ASN A 69 9.27 3.62 14.94
CA ASN A 69 10.10 3.62 13.72
C ASN A 69 9.36 3.21 12.43
N ARG A 70 8.02 3.26 12.42
CA ARG A 70 7.17 2.98 11.25
C ARG A 70 6.33 4.18 10.87
N PHE A 71 6.12 4.37 9.58
CA PHE A 71 5.15 5.30 9.04
C PHE A 71 3.76 4.68 9.10
N ILE A 72 2.79 5.46 9.57
CA ILE A 72 1.38 5.09 9.70
C ILE A 72 0.49 6.25 9.24
N SER A 73 -0.72 5.96 8.78
CA SER A 73 -1.75 6.98 8.62
C SER A 73 -2.18 7.50 10.00
N VAL A 74 -2.42 8.81 10.14
CA VAL A 74 -2.88 9.40 11.40
C VAL A 74 -4.18 8.73 11.85
N GLY A 75 -4.20 8.23 13.10
CA GLY A 75 -5.35 7.52 13.67
C GLY A 75 -5.46 6.05 13.27
N LYS A 76 -4.44 5.49 12.61
CA LYS A 76 -4.34 4.08 12.21
C LYS A 76 -3.06 3.46 12.74
N ASP A 77 -2.94 2.14 12.63
CA ASP A 77 -1.72 1.40 12.98
C ASP A 77 -0.87 1.00 11.76
N ILE A 78 -1.33 1.32 10.54
CA ILE A 78 -0.65 1.06 9.26
C ILE A 78 -0.82 2.26 8.32
N LEU A 79 -0.06 2.28 7.21
CA LEU A 79 -0.41 3.12 6.07
C LEU A 79 -1.56 2.49 5.28
N GLU A 80 -2.54 3.30 4.91
CA GLU A 80 -3.65 2.88 4.06
C GLU A 80 -3.19 2.77 2.58
N VAL A 81 -4.00 2.15 1.73
CA VAL A 81 -3.72 2.13 0.29
C VAL A 81 -3.69 3.55 -0.26
N GLY A 82 -2.64 3.86 -1.03
CA GLY A 82 -2.41 5.20 -1.53
C GLY A 82 -1.00 5.38 -2.07
N GLU A 83 -0.75 6.58 -2.58
CA GLU A 83 0.58 7.04 -2.99
C GLU A 83 1.01 8.16 -2.07
N TYR A 84 2.23 8.05 -1.56
CA TYR A 84 2.76 8.93 -0.53
C TYR A 84 4.12 9.45 -0.97
N ASP A 85 4.23 10.77 -1.06
CA ASP A 85 5.49 11.46 -1.29
C ASP A 85 6.31 11.50 0.00
N PHE A 86 7.58 11.11 -0.14
CA PHE A 86 8.61 11.14 0.88
C PHE A 86 9.84 11.86 0.36
N LYS A 87 10.72 12.25 1.28
CA LYS A 87 12.08 12.67 0.95
C LYS A 87 13.09 12.00 1.87
N LEU A 88 14.24 11.69 1.29
CA LEU A 88 15.45 11.39 2.02
C LEU A 88 16.19 12.71 2.25
N ASP A 89 16.33 13.10 3.51
CA ASP A 89 16.92 14.37 3.93
C ASP A 89 18.30 14.13 4.53
N TYR A 90 19.30 14.83 4.02
CA TYR A 90 20.67 14.86 4.54
C TYR A 90 21.16 16.30 4.55
N ASP A 91 21.24 16.90 5.73
CA ASP A 91 21.76 18.26 5.93
C ASP A 91 21.12 19.34 5.05
N GLY A 92 19.83 19.19 4.77
CA GLY A 92 19.06 20.12 3.94
C GLY A 92 19.03 19.75 2.46
N ASP A 93 19.87 18.82 2.00
CA ASP A 93 19.73 18.20 0.68
C ASP A 93 18.62 17.16 0.74
N ALA A 94 17.59 17.35 -0.08
CA ALA A 94 16.40 16.52 -0.13
C ALA A 94 16.33 15.74 -1.44
N THR A 95 16.29 14.41 -1.35
CA THR A 95 16.05 13.53 -2.50
C THR A 95 14.63 12.98 -2.42
N PRO A 96 13.69 13.40 -3.29
CA PRO A 96 12.31 12.96 -3.24
C PRO A 96 12.15 11.52 -3.75
N PHE A 97 11.18 10.80 -3.20
CA PHE A 97 10.74 9.47 -3.66
C PHE A 97 9.30 9.18 -3.26
N VAL A 98 8.72 8.13 -3.85
CA VAL A 98 7.32 7.73 -3.61
C VAL A 98 7.25 6.36 -2.96
N ILE A 99 6.38 6.22 -1.97
CA ILE A 99 5.93 4.92 -1.45
C ILE A 99 4.47 4.71 -1.87
N LYS A 100 4.19 3.61 -2.55
CA LYS A 100 2.85 3.19 -2.96
C LYS A 100 2.43 1.99 -2.12
N ILE A 101 1.35 2.14 -1.38
CA ILE A 101 0.72 1.02 -0.67
C ILE A 101 -0.38 0.48 -1.58
N LYS A 102 -0.33 -0.82 -1.84
CA LYS A 102 -1.34 -1.52 -2.65
C LYS A 102 -1.86 -2.71 -1.88
N ASP A 103 -3.15 -2.96 -2.04
CA ASP A 103 -3.73 -4.25 -1.69
C ASP A 103 -3.75 -5.13 -2.94
N THR A 104 -3.01 -6.23 -2.91
CA THR A 104 -2.92 -7.20 -4.00
C THR A 104 -3.34 -8.59 -3.58
N GLN A 105 -3.71 -8.77 -2.32
CA GLN A 105 -4.10 -10.06 -1.78
C GLN A 105 -5.61 -10.21 -1.82
N PRO A 106 -6.14 -11.37 -2.20
CA PRO A 106 -7.56 -11.63 -2.08
C PRO A 106 -7.96 -11.87 -0.62
N PRO A 107 -9.26 -11.77 -0.29
CA PRO A 107 -9.77 -12.11 1.03
C PRO A 107 -9.35 -13.52 1.46
N THR A 108 -9.11 -13.72 2.74
CA THR A 108 -8.84 -15.05 3.32
C THR A 108 -10.13 -15.68 3.84
N LEU A 109 -10.27 -17.00 3.73
CA LEU A 109 -11.44 -17.74 4.21
C LEU A 109 -11.05 -18.62 5.39
N THR A 110 -11.86 -18.64 6.44
CA THR A 110 -11.67 -19.57 7.56
C THR A 110 -12.63 -20.77 7.50
N ASN A 111 -13.66 -20.69 6.65
CA ASN A 111 -14.55 -21.80 6.35
C ASN A 111 -14.78 -21.93 4.83
N THR A 112 -14.82 -23.18 4.35
CA THR A 112 -15.03 -23.50 2.92
C THR A 112 -15.98 -24.69 2.79
N PRO A 113 -17.27 -24.53 3.16
CA PRO A 113 -18.23 -25.62 3.05
C PRO A 113 -18.55 -25.90 1.57
N SER A 114 -18.73 -27.17 1.23
CA SER A 114 -19.15 -27.58 -0.11
C SER A 114 -20.66 -27.48 -0.32
N SER A 115 -21.44 -27.36 0.77
CA SER A 115 -22.91 -27.33 0.76
C SER A 115 -23.46 -26.55 1.94
N ILE A 116 -24.61 -25.89 1.75
CA ILE A 116 -25.43 -25.29 2.81
C ILE A 116 -26.90 -25.71 2.66
N GLU A 117 -27.61 -25.76 3.78
CA GLU A 117 -29.07 -25.90 3.81
C GLU A 117 -29.69 -24.56 4.19
N VAL A 118 -30.76 -24.16 3.51
CA VAL A 118 -31.43 -22.87 3.69
C VAL A 118 -32.93 -23.00 3.48
N GLY A 119 -33.72 -22.21 4.19
CA GLY A 119 -35.17 -22.21 4.03
C GLY A 119 -35.64 -21.57 2.73
N TYR A 120 -36.86 -21.93 2.30
CA TYR A 120 -37.53 -21.27 1.18
C TYR A 120 -37.59 -19.74 1.34
N LEU A 121 -37.13 -19.00 0.32
CA LEU A 121 -37.02 -17.53 0.28
C LEU A 121 -36.13 -16.90 1.35
N GLU A 122 -35.39 -17.69 2.13
CA GLU A 122 -34.46 -17.15 3.12
C GLU A 122 -33.27 -16.48 2.43
N LYS A 123 -32.79 -15.37 3.00
CA LYS A 123 -31.59 -14.69 2.53
C LYS A 123 -30.37 -15.42 3.08
N ILE A 124 -29.49 -15.84 2.19
CA ILE A 124 -28.22 -16.45 2.58
C ILE A 124 -27.29 -15.35 3.12
N ASP A 125 -26.78 -15.55 4.35
CA ASP A 125 -25.71 -14.75 4.91
C ASP A 125 -24.34 -15.37 4.58
N TRP A 126 -23.75 -14.92 3.47
CA TRP A 126 -22.47 -15.45 3.01
C TRP A 126 -21.30 -15.17 3.96
N ASP A 127 -21.39 -14.15 4.82
CA ASP A 127 -20.37 -13.88 5.84
C ASP A 127 -20.33 -14.99 6.87
N SER A 128 -21.49 -15.40 7.39
CA SER A 128 -21.60 -16.56 8.29
C SER A 128 -21.17 -17.87 7.65
N VAL A 129 -21.33 -18.03 6.33
CA VAL A 129 -20.95 -19.25 5.59
C VAL A 129 -19.44 -19.37 5.42
N PHE A 130 -18.77 -18.34 4.91
CA PHE A 130 -17.35 -18.42 4.55
C PHE A 130 -16.40 -17.81 5.58
N GLN A 131 -16.91 -16.93 6.44
CA GLN A 131 -16.14 -16.23 7.48
C GLN A 131 -14.86 -15.62 6.88
N ALA A 132 -15.07 -14.80 5.85
CA ALA A 132 -13.99 -14.24 5.08
C ALA A 132 -13.46 -12.97 5.75
N SER A 133 -12.16 -12.71 5.61
CA SER A 133 -11.53 -11.53 6.18
C SER A 133 -10.51 -10.91 5.25
N ASP A 134 -10.48 -9.58 5.24
CA ASP A 134 -9.56 -8.77 4.45
C ASP A 134 -9.35 -7.39 5.09
N LEU A 135 -8.15 -6.81 4.98
CA LEU A 135 -7.82 -5.50 5.55
C LEU A 135 -8.59 -4.35 4.88
N SER A 136 -8.94 -4.49 3.60
CA SER A 136 -9.71 -3.49 2.85
C SER A 136 -11.23 -3.71 2.89
N GLY A 137 -11.65 -4.78 3.57
CA GLY A 137 -13.05 -5.19 3.76
C GLY A 137 -13.48 -6.25 2.76
N VAL A 138 -14.62 -6.90 3.01
CA VAL A 138 -15.12 -8.02 2.19
C VAL A 138 -16.53 -7.73 1.67
N SER A 139 -16.81 -8.19 0.46
CA SER A 139 -18.14 -8.24 -0.11
C SER A 139 -18.37 -9.53 -0.91
N TYR A 140 -19.65 -9.88 -1.09
CA TYR A 140 -20.08 -11.14 -1.69
C TYR A 140 -20.98 -10.89 -2.90
N GLU A 141 -20.77 -11.66 -3.96
CA GLU A 141 -21.63 -11.72 -5.13
C GLU A 141 -21.97 -13.18 -5.44
N SER A 142 -23.25 -13.46 -5.69
CA SER A 142 -23.73 -14.80 -6.06
C SER A 142 -24.86 -14.67 -7.08
N ALA A 143 -25.32 -15.80 -7.62
CA ALA A 143 -26.55 -15.81 -8.39
C ALA A 143 -27.74 -15.28 -7.56
N ASN A 144 -28.69 -14.62 -8.23
CA ASN A 144 -29.94 -14.18 -7.63
C ASN A 144 -30.88 -15.38 -7.43
N ASP A 145 -31.88 -15.21 -6.55
CA ASP A 145 -33.02 -16.13 -6.41
C ASP A 145 -32.65 -17.59 -6.10
N LEU A 146 -31.50 -17.82 -5.45
CA LEU A 146 -31.04 -19.16 -5.07
C LEU A 146 -32.05 -19.89 -4.19
N THR A 147 -32.80 -19.18 -3.37
CA THR A 147 -33.77 -19.76 -2.41
C THR A 147 -35.22 -19.72 -2.89
N SER A 148 -35.48 -19.32 -4.14
CA SER A 148 -36.84 -19.14 -4.69
C SER A 148 -37.57 -20.44 -5.10
N THR A 149 -36.84 -21.55 -5.17
CA THR A 149 -37.39 -22.87 -5.52
C THR A 149 -36.73 -23.94 -4.66
N SER A 150 -37.51 -24.89 -4.15
CA SER A 150 -37.01 -26.05 -3.41
C SER A 150 -36.11 -26.93 -4.26
N GLY A 151 -35.16 -27.62 -3.62
CA GLY A 151 -34.22 -28.54 -4.27
C GLY A 151 -32.77 -28.10 -4.17
N GLU A 152 -31.90 -28.77 -4.93
CA GLU A 152 -30.46 -28.52 -4.94
C GLU A 152 -30.07 -27.60 -6.10
N LYS A 153 -29.21 -26.61 -5.84
CA LYS A 153 -28.65 -25.71 -6.85
C LYS A 153 -27.15 -25.57 -6.64
N ASP A 154 -26.37 -25.80 -7.67
CA ASP A 154 -24.94 -25.45 -7.67
C ASP A 154 -24.79 -23.97 -8.05
N THR A 155 -23.94 -23.26 -7.32
CA THR A 155 -23.62 -21.85 -7.60
C THR A 155 -22.16 -21.56 -7.28
N VAL A 156 -21.70 -20.38 -7.68
CA VAL A 156 -20.38 -19.86 -7.33
C VAL A 156 -20.59 -18.54 -6.59
N VAL A 157 -20.00 -18.43 -5.41
CA VAL A 157 -19.95 -17.19 -4.65
C VAL A 157 -18.60 -16.52 -4.89
N LYS A 158 -18.63 -15.33 -5.45
CA LYS A 158 -17.47 -14.47 -5.63
C LYS A 158 -17.30 -13.61 -4.39
N ILE A 159 -16.19 -13.79 -3.70
CA ILE A 159 -15.81 -13.09 -2.48
C ILE A 159 -14.70 -12.13 -2.86
N LYS A 160 -14.91 -10.83 -2.63
CA LYS A 160 -14.02 -9.78 -3.14
C LYS A 160 -13.73 -8.73 -2.09
N ASP A 161 -12.53 -8.16 -2.18
CA ASP A 161 -12.13 -7.02 -1.37
C ASP A 161 -12.56 -5.69 -2.03
N ARG A 162 -12.12 -4.55 -1.45
CA ARG A 162 -12.41 -3.21 -2.02
C ARG A 162 -11.64 -2.94 -3.31
N TYR A 163 -10.46 -3.52 -3.48
CA TYR A 163 -9.54 -3.24 -4.58
C TYR A 163 -9.70 -4.20 -5.78
N GLY A 164 -10.63 -5.14 -5.68
CA GLY A 164 -11.00 -6.06 -6.74
C GLY A 164 -10.26 -7.40 -6.70
N ASN A 165 -9.49 -7.69 -5.65
CA ASN A 165 -8.91 -9.00 -5.44
C ASN A 165 -10.00 -9.98 -5.01
N THR A 166 -10.03 -11.18 -5.61
CA THR A 166 -11.19 -12.07 -5.55
C THR A 166 -10.83 -13.53 -5.30
N ILE A 167 -11.71 -14.24 -4.59
CA ILE A 167 -11.80 -15.71 -4.57
C ILE A 167 -13.19 -16.13 -5.09
N GLU A 168 -13.23 -17.21 -5.87
CA GLU A 168 -14.48 -17.85 -6.27
C GLU A 168 -14.64 -19.17 -5.53
N GLN A 169 -15.80 -19.36 -4.88
CA GLN A 169 -16.12 -20.56 -4.11
C GLN A 169 -17.36 -21.26 -4.71
N PRO A 170 -17.17 -22.41 -5.38
CA PRO A 170 -18.28 -23.28 -5.77
C PRO A 170 -18.96 -23.84 -4.53
N ILE A 171 -20.29 -23.77 -4.47
CA ILE A 171 -21.07 -24.28 -3.35
C ILE A 171 -22.43 -24.79 -3.81
N LYS A 172 -22.89 -25.86 -3.16
CA LYS A 172 -24.26 -26.37 -3.32
C LYS A 172 -25.20 -25.72 -2.32
N VAL A 173 -26.34 -25.22 -2.80
CA VAL A 173 -27.42 -24.69 -1.97
C VAL A 173 -28.59 -25.66 -2.00
N VAL A 174 -28.98 -26.17 -0.84
CA VAL A 174 -30.12 -27.07 -0.66
C VAL A 174 -31.27 -26.30 -0.02
N VAL A 175 -32.34 -26.07 -0.78
CA VAL A 175 -33.51 -25.31 -0.33
C VAL A 175 -34.60 -26.27 0.15
N ARG A 176 -35.05 -26.10 1.39
CA ARG A 176 -36.11 -26.91 2.03
C ARG A 176 -37.26 -26.06 2.55
#